data_AF-A0A359C633-F1
#
_entry.id   AF-A0A359C633-F1
#
_cell.length_a   1.000
_cell.length_b   1.000
_cell.length_c   1.000
_cell.angle_alpha   90.00
_cell.angle_beta   90.00
_cell.angle_gamma   90.00
#
_symmetry.space_group_name_H-M   'P 1'
#
loop_
_entity.id
_entity.type
_entity.pdbx_description
1 polymer ?
#
loop_
_entity_poly.entity_id
_entity_poly.type
_entity_poly.pdbx_seq_one_letter_code
_entity_poly.pdbx_strand_id
1 'polypeptide(L)'
;MIAVPVFAGEAVTYEKDIKGIIAKRCIFCHGTKSPTMEEFDRDKEGYKNKMKGPRLDTYENLMVLVKGSDAGALMRRLDDGKNTKDGKPGNMYARLGNTDAERAANLEIFKKWIGNWTLKRRKELSKEELEAIKAPEK
;
A
#
# COMPACT_ATOMS: atom_id res chain seq x y z
N MET A 1 -40.23 -18.21 -2.76
CA MET A 1 -39.14 -17.24 -2.50
C MET A 1 -37.89 -17.79 -3.17
N ILE A 2 -37.32 -17.09 -4.14
CA ILE A 2 -36.11 -17.53 -4.85
C ILE A 2 -34.92 -16.98 -4.07
N ALA A 3 -34.10 -17.88 -3.52
CA ALA A 3 -32.84 -17.51 -2.89
C ALA A 3 -31.86 -17.05 -3.97
N VAL A 4 -31.46 -15.78 -3.92
CA VAL A 4 -30.38 -15.25 -4.77
C VAL A 4 -29.07 -15.74 -4.16
N PRO A 5 -28.21 -16.44 -4.92
CA PRO A 5 -26.89 -16.81 -4.42
C PRO A 5 -26.09 -15.52 -4.18
N VAL A 6 -25.67 -15.31 -2.93
CA VAL A 6 -24.66 -14.32 -2.59
C VAL A 6 -23.34 -14.85 -3.16
N PHE A 7 -22.95 -14.37 -4.33
CA PHE A 7 -21.58 -14.49 -4.77
C PHE A 7 -20.74 -13.65 -3.81
N ALA A 8 -20.09 -14.30 -2.85
CA ALA A 8 -18.97 -13.70 -2.14
C ALA A 8 -17.98 -13.27 -3.23
N GLY A 9 -17.86 -11.95 -3.45
CA GLY A 9 -16.90 -11.42 -4.41
C GLY A 9 -15.53 -12.02 -4.13
N GLU A 10 -14.83 -12.44 -5.18
CA GLU A 10 -13.53 -13.08 -5.05
C GLU A 10 -12.60 -12.23 -4.16
N ALA A 11 -11.83 -12.90 -3.29
CA ALA A 11 -10.91 -12.22 -2.40
C ALA A 11 -9.92 -11.37 -3.22
N VAL A 12 -9.66 -10.15 -2.74
CA VAL A 12 -8.64 -9.28 -3.33
C VAL A 12 -7.27 -9.78 -2.87
N THR A 13 -6.36 -10.05 -3.82
CA THR A 13 -5.04 -10.62 -3.53
C THR A 13 -3.92 -9.84 -4.21
N TYR A 14 -2.68 -10.06 -3.76
CA TYR A 14 -1.54 -9.36 -4.34
C TYR A 14 -1.38 -9.71 -5.82
N GLU A 15 -1.33 -11.00 -6.16
CA GLU A 15 -1.09 -11.46 -7.52
C GLU A 15 -2.19 -11.02 -8.50
N LYS A 16 -3.45 -11.05 -8.05
CA LYS A 16 -4.60 -10.74 -8.92
C LYS A 16 -4.83 -9.24 -9.09
N ASP A 17 -4.78 -8.47 -8.01
CA ASP A 17 -5.32 -7.10 -8.02
C ASP A 17 -4.25 -6.03 -7.77
N ILE A 18 -3.30 -6.28 -6.86
CA ILE A 18 -2.35 -5.24 -6.41
C ILE A 18 -1.12 -5.15 -7.32
N LYS A 19 -0.58 -6.29 -7.73
CA LYS A 19 0.64 -6.37 -8.54
C LYS A 19 0.51 -5.57 -9.83
N GLY A 20 -0.63 -5.64 -10.50
CA GLY A 20 -0.93 -4.85 -11.70
C GLY A 20 -0.95 -3.34 -11.43
N ILE A 21 -1.54 -2.91 -10.31
CA ILE A 21 -1.57 -1.49 -9.92
C ILE A 21 -0.16 -0.99 -9.63
N ILE A 22 0.63 -1.73 -8.84
CA ILE A 22 2.02 -1.38 -8.53
C ILE A 22 2.86 -1.29 -9.79
N ALA A 23 2.75 -2.27 -10.68
CA ALA A 23 3.47 -2.28 -11.95
C ALA A 23 3.17 -1.05 -12.80
N LYS A 24 1.89 -0.67 -12.90
CA LYS A 24 1.44 0.46 -13.70
C LYS A 24 1.75 1.82 -13.07
N ARG A 25 1.71 1.92 -11.73
CA ARG A 25 1.65 3.21 -11.01
C ARG A 25 2.86 3.53 -10.15
N CYS A 26 3.65 2.52 -9.75
CA CYS A 26 4.67 2.68 -8.71
C CYS A 26 6.09 2.33 -9.18
N ILE A 27 6.26 1.33 -10.05
CA ILE A 27 7.57 0.73 -10.37
C ILE A 27 8.59 1.70 -10.97
N PHE A 28 8.18 2.81 -11.58
CA PHE A 28 9.10 3.83 -12.07
C PHE A 28 10.08 4.32 -10.98
N CYS A 29 9.57 4.57 -9.77
CA CYS A 29 10.37 4.97 -8.61
C CYS A 29 10.64 3.84 -7.61
N HIS A 30 9.91 2.72 -7.70
CA HIS A 30 9.89 1.64 -6.70
C HIS A 30 10.20 0.23 -7.28
N GLY A 31 10.88 0.16 -8.44
CA GLY A 31 11.16 -1.09 -9.16
C GLY A 31 12.47 -1.81 -8.78
N THR A 32 12.92 -2.71 -9.64
CA THR A 32 14.15 -3.51 -9.46
C THR A 32 15.41 -2.68 -9.21
N LYS A 33 15.47 -1.46 -9.77
CA LYS A 33 16.58 -0.50 -9.61
C LYS A 33 16.44 0.40 -8.37
N SER A 34 15.43 0.16 -7.55
CA SER A 34 15.20 0.91 -6.32
C SER A 34 15.88 0.23 -5.12
N PRO A 35 16.29 1.01 -4.11
CA PRO A 35 16.89 0.48 -2.88
C PRO A 35 15.88 -0.35 -2.10
N THR A 36 16.34 -1.31 -1.30
CA THR A 36 15.56 -1.90 -0.22
C THR A 36 15.11 -0.82 0.78
N MET A 37 14.15 -1.13 1.64
CA MET A 37 13.72 -0.19 2.69
C MET A 37 14.88 0.22 3.61
N GLU A 38 15.73 -0.74 3.97
CA GLU A 38 16.91 -0.51 4.82
C GLU A 38 17.93 0.43 4.14
N GLU A 39 18.24 0.18 2.87
CA GLU A 39 19.11 1.07 2.10
C GLU A 39 18.52 2.46 1.94
N PHE A 40 17.21 2.55 1.66
CA PHE A 40 16.51 3.82 1.57
C PHE A 40 16.57 4.59 2.89
N ASP A 41 16.43 3.91 4.03
CA ASP A 41 16.50 4.55 5.35
C ASP A 41 17.90 5.11 5.67
N ARG A 42 18.96 4.48 5.16
CA ARG A 42 20.34 4.95 5.33
C ARG A 42 20.67 6.22 4.55
N ASP A 43 20.05 6.44 3.39
CA ASP A 43 20.28 7.63 2.54
C ASP A 43 19.00 8.15 1.88
N LYS A 44 18.04 8.57 2.70
CA LYS A 44 16.71 9.01 2.19
C LYS A 44 16.83 10.14 1.18
N GLU A 45 17.62 11.15 1.49
CA GLU A 45 17.73 12.35 0.65
C GLU A 45 18.48 12.06 -0.65
N GLY A 46 19.55 11.26 -0.63
CA GLY A 46 20.24 10.84 -1.84
C GLY A 46 19.37 10.03 -2.79
N TYR A 47 18.53 9.12 -2.27
CA TYR A 47 17.58 8.38 -3.10
C TYR A 47 16.43 9.24 -3.61
N LYS A 48 15.88 10.15 -2.79
CA LYS A 48 14.86 11.11 -3.24
C LYS A 48 15.37 12.00 -4.38
N ASN A 49 16.61 12.51 -4.28
CA ASN A 49 17.23 13.30 -5.34
C ASN A 49 17.40 12.52 -6.65
N LYS A 50 17.49 11.19 -6.57
CA LYS A 50 17.54 10.27 -7.72
C LYS A 50 16.15 9.79 -8.17
N MET A 51 15.07 10.34 -7.60
CA MET A 51 13.69 9.90 -7.83
C MET A 51 13.49 8.41 -7.56
N LYS A 52 14.11 7.91 -6.48
CA LYS A 52 13.97 6.52 -6.03
C LYS A 52 13.35 6.48 -4.63
N GLY A 53 12.35 5.63 -4.47
CA GLY A 53 11.83 5.21 -3.18
C GLY A 53 12.19 3.74 -2.90
N PRO A 54 11.74 3.16 -1.78
CA PRO A 54 11.96 1.74 -1.47
C PRO A 54 11.45 0.82 -2.58
N ARG A 55 12.10 -0.31 -2.81
CA ARG A 55 11.68 -1.34 -3.76
C ARG A 55 10.34 -1.94 -3.32
N LEU A 56 9.40 -2.10 -4.26
CA LEU A 56 8.04 -2.63 -4.04
C LEU A 56 7.60 -3.61 -5.15
N ASP A 57 8.53 -4.07 -5.99
CA ASP A 57 8.26 -4.89 -7.17
C ASP A 57 7.98 -6.37 -6.88
N THR A 58 8.13 -6.81 -5.62
CA THR A 58 7.74 -8.14 -5.14
C THR A 58 6.84 -8.02 -3.92
N TYR A 59 6.10 -9.10 -3.61
CA TYR A 59 5.25 -9.18 -2.43
C TYR A 59 6.04 -8.93 -1.15
N GLU A 60 7.20 -9.59 -0.99
CA GLU A 60 8.03 -9.52 0.21
C GLU A 60 8.51 -8.09 0.47
N ASN A 61 8.97 -7.41 -0.57
CA ASN A 61 9.42 -6.02 -0.50
C ASN A 61 8.27 -5.09 -0.10
N LEU A 62 7.08 -5.29 -0.65
CA LEU A 62 5.88 -4.53 -0.28
C LEU A 62 5.47 -4.79 1.18
N MET A 63 5.55 -6.04 1.64
CA MET A 63 5.13 -6.43 2.98
C MET A 63 5.93 -5.76 4.09
N VAL A 64 7.18 -5.36 3.82
CA VAL A 64 7.99 -4.55 4.75
C VAL A 64 7.26 -3.28 5.17
N LEU A 65 6.57 -2.60 4.23
CA LEU A 65 5.86 -1.33 4.46
C LEU A 65 4.41 -1.54 4.91
N VAL A 66 3.85 -2.74 4.72
CA VAL A 66 2.48 -3.08 5.09
C VAL A 66 2.44 -3.57 6.53
N LYS A 67 3.13 -4.67 6.84
CA LYS A 67 3.11 -5.30 8.18
C LYS A 67 4.49 -5.71 8.73
N GLY A 68 5.57 -5.35 8.04
CA GLY A 68 6.95 -5.64 8.44
C GLY A 68 7.59 -4.55 9.33
N SER A 69 8.88 -4.28 9.12
CA SER A 69 9.64 -3.33 9.93
C SER A 69 9.17 -1.87 9.81
N ASP A 70 8.54 -1.49 8.69
CA ASP A 70 7.94 -0.16 8.49
C ASP A 70 6.41 -0.24 8.34
N ALA A 71 5.76 -1.14 9.10
CA ALA A 71 4.31 -1.34 9.07
C ALA A 71 3.51 -0.02 9.15
N GLY A 72 2.42 0.03 8.38
CA GLY A 72 1.58 1.22 8.21
C GLY A 72 2.13 2.25 7.23
N ALA A 73 3.36 2.11 6.72
CA ALA A 73 3.92 3.08 5.80
C ALA A 73 3.17 3.15 4.47
N LEU A 74 2.82 2.01 3.88
CA LEU A 74 2.05 2.02 2.63
C LEU A 74 0.72 2.77 2.82
N MET A 75 0.00 2.46 3.90
CA MET A 75 -1.29 3.07 4.24
C MET A 75 -1.17 4.58 4.40
N ARG A 76 -0.21 5.07 5.20
CA ARG A 76 0.04 6.52 5.37
C ARG A 76 0.34 7.24 4.07
N ARG A 77 1.02 6.59 3.13
CA ARG A 77 1.46 7.22 1.86
C ARG A 77 0.36 7.22 0.82
N LEU A 78 -0.55 6.25 0.87
CA LEU A 78 -1.67 6.11 -0.06
C LEU A 78 -2.99 6.69 0.48
N ASP A 79 -3.08 7.06 1.76
CA ASP A 79 -4.30 7.61 2.35
C ASP A 79 -4.81 8.85 1.59
N ASP A 80 -6.13 8.96 1.45
CA ASP A 80 -6.78 10.10 0.78
C ASP A 80 -6.92 11.34 1.68
N GLY A 81 -6.45 11.25 2.94
CA GLY A 81 -6.52 12.33 3.91
C GLY A 81 -7.76 12.26 4.79
N LYS A 82 -8.73 11.39 4.50
CA LYS A 82 -9.95 11.26 5.32
C LYS A 82 -9.68 10.67 6.70
N ASN A 83 -8.54 9.99 6.86
CA ASN A 83 -8.14 9.41 8.14
C ASN A 83 -7.10 10.27 8.89
N THR A 84 -6.78 11.47 8.38
CA THR A 84 -5.84 12.41 9.02
C THR A 84 -6.57 13.58 9.67
N LYS A 85 -5.96 14.19 10.70
CA LYS A 85 -6.55 15.33 11.41
C LYS A 85 -6.57 16.61 10.57
N ASP A 86 -5.63 16.73 9.63
CA ASP A 86 -5.43 17.91 8.78
C ASP A 86 -6.04 17.76 7.38
N GLY A 87 -6.69 16.62 7.09
CA GLY A 87 -7.29 16.33 5.79
C GLY A 87 -6.27 16.15 4.65
N LYS A 88 -4.96 16.13 4.94
CA LYS A 88 -3.94 16.06 3.90
C LYS A 88 -3.74 14.62 3.42
N PRO A 89 -3.82 14.36 2.11
CA PRO A 89 -3.54 13.04 1.57
C PRO A 89 -2.07 12.67 1.74
N GLY A 90 -1.81 11.37 1.76
CA GLY A 90 -0.46 10.84 1.66
C GLY A 90 0.21 11.27 0.35
N ASN A 91 1.52 11.47 0.39
CA ASN A 91 2.27 12.00 -0.76
C ASN A 91 2.28 11.07 -1.99
N MET A 92 1.89 9.80 -1.85
CA MET A 92 1.78 8.84 -2.95
C MET A 92 0.33 8.61 -3.43
N TYR A 93 -0.69 9.15 -2.75
CA TYR A 93 -2.08 9.06 -3.18
C TYR A 93 -2.28 9.59 -4.62
N ALA A 94 -1.62 10.70 -4.95
CA ALA A 94 -1.65 11.29 -6.29
C ALA A 94 -1.12 10.36 -7.39
N ARG A 95 -0.32 9.34 -7.05
CA ARG A 95 0.23 8.36 -8.00
C ARG A 95 -0.70 7.18 -8.24
N LEU A 96 -1.77 7.01 -7.47
CA LEU A 96 -2.73 5.91 -7.66
C LEU A 96 -3.52 6.03 -8.96
N GLY A 97 -3.57 7.20 -9.60
CA GLY A 97 -4.36 7.38 -10.81
C GLY A 97 -4.24 8.78 -11.39
N ASN A 98 -4.59 8.91 -12.67
CA ASN A 98 -4.55 10.19 -13.38
C ASN A 98 -5.77 11.06 -13.03
N THR A 99 -6.89 10.44 -12.64
CA THR A 99 -8.13 11.12 -12.22
C THR A 99 -8.47 10.80 -10.77
N ASP A 100 -9.31 11.61 -10.13
CA ASP A 100 -9.79 11.33 -8.77
C ASP A 100 -10.56 10.02 -8.68
N ALA A 101 -11.38 9.71 -9.70
CA ALA A 101 -12.10 8.45 -9.77
C ALA A 101 -11.15 7.24 -9.82
N GLU A 102 -10.07 7.33 -10.59
CA GLU A 102 -9.07 6.25 -10.65
C GLU A 102 -8.28 6.13 -9.34
N ARG A 103 -7.90 7.25 -8.73
CA ARG A 103 -7.21 7.25 -7.42
C ARG A 103 -8.06 6.60 -6.35
N ALA A 104 -9.34 6.96 -6.27
CA ALA A 104 -10.28 6.39 -5.33
C ALA A 104 -10.50 4.90 -5.59
N ALA A 105 -10.73 4.49 -6.84
CA ALA A 105 -10.93 3.09 -7.20
C ALA A 105 -9.73 2.21 -6.81
N ASN A 106 -8.50 2.64 -7.14
CA ASN A 106 -7.29 1.90 -6.78
C ASN A 106 -7.03 1.90 -5.26
N LEU A 107 -7.29 3.02 -4.56
CA LEU A 107 -7.18 3.06 -3.10
C LEU A 107 -8.13 2.06 -2.43
N GLU A 108 -9.37 1.94 -2.92
CA GLU A 108 -10.34 0.98 -2.37
C GLU A 108 -9.91 -0.47 -2.57
N ILE A 109 -9.20 -0.79 -3.67
CA ILE A 109 -8.58 -2.12 -3.86
C ILE A 109 -7.49 -2.36 -2.79
N PHE A 110 -6.61 -1.39 -2.55
CA PHE A 110 -5.60 -1.50 -1.49
C PHE A 110 -6.23 -1.67 -0.10
N LYS A 111 -7.27 -0.90 0.22
CA LYS A 111 -7.98 -1.01 1.51
C LYS A 111 -8.62 -2.38 1.68
N LYS A 112 -9.30 -2.90 0.65
CA LYS A 112 -9.89 -4.25 0.68
C LYS A 112 -8.83 -5.34 0.86
N TRP A 113 -7.70 -5.23 0.17
CA TRP A 113 -6.59 -6.16 0.28
C TRP A 113 -5.94 -6.16 1.68
N ILE A 114 -5.69 -4.97 2.25
CA ILE A 114 -5.07 -4.81 3.57
C ILE A 114 -6.04 -5.19 4.69
N GLY A 115 -7.33 -4.88 4.54
CA GLY A 115 -8.36 -5.07 5.56
C GLY A 115 -8.28 -3.99 6.64
N ASN A 116 -7.34 -4.12 7.59
CA ASN A 116 -7.17 -3.15 8.67
C ASN A 116 -6.36 -1.93 8.23
N TRP A 117 -7.05 -0.87 7.78
CA TRP A 117 -6.39 0.37 7.35
C TRP A 117 -5.98 1.24 8.53
N THR A 118 -4.71 1.17 8.91
CA THR A 118 -4.14 1.92 10.05
C THR A 118 -3.08 2.92 9.60
N LEU A 119 -3.11 4.11 10.20
CA LEU A 119 -2.08 5.13 9.99
C LEU A 119 -0.98 5.12 11.07
N LYS A 120 -1.09 4.23 12.06
CA LYS A 120 -0.07 4.04 13.10
C LYS A 120 1.26 3.60 12.49
N ARG A 121 2.36 3.94 13.16
CA ARG A 121 3.70 3.45 12.85
C ARG A 121 3.94 2.11 13.54
N ARG A 122 4.93 1.35 13.07
CA ARG A 122 5.26 0.03 13.60
C ARG A 122 5.39 -0.05 15.14
N LYS A 123 5.92 0.99 15.79
CA LYS A 123 6.09 1.07 17.26
C LYS A 123 4.78 1.28 18.03
N GLU A 124 3.74 1.77 17.36
CA GLU A 124 2.43 2.07 17.94
C GLU A 124 1.41 0.94 17.70
N LEU A 125 1.76 -0.05 16.88
CA LEU A 125 0.91 -1.18 16.54
C LEU A 125 1.09 -2.32 17.54
N SER A 126 -0.03 -2.81 18.08
CA SER A 126 -0.05 -4.06 18.84
C SER A 126 0.13 -5.29 17.94
N LYS A 127 0.32 -6.46 18.55
CA LYS A 127 0.39 -7.72 17.81
C LYS A 127 -0.93 -8.02 17.10
N GLU A 128 -2.04 -7.79 17.78
CA GLU A 128 -3.40 -8.01 17.27
C GLU A 128 -3.71 -7.08 16.10
N GLU A 129 -3.27 -5.82 16.16
CA GLU A 129 -3.43 -4.88 15.05
C GLU A 129 -2.62 -5.28 13.81
N LEU A 130 -1.44 -5.87 13.99
CA LEU A 130 -0.64 -6.43 12.90
C LEU A 130 -1.27 -7.69 12.30
N GLU A 131 -1.81 -8.57 13.13
CA GLU A 131 -2.51 -9.79 12.68
C GLU A 131 -3.81 -9.46 11.93
N ALA A 132 -4.45 -8.34 12.24
CA ALA A 132 -5.62 -7.85 11.50
C ALA A 132 -5.28 -7.34 10.08
N ILE A 133 -4.00 -7.12 9.76
CA ILE A 133 -3.55 -6.78 8.40
C ILE A 133 -3.43 -8.07 7.58
N LYS A 134 -4.40 -8.27 6.69
CA LYS A 134 -4.54 -9.50 5.89
C LYS A 134 -3.47 -9.57 4.80
N ALA A 135 -3.59 -8.70 3.79
CA ALA A 135 -2.69 -8.59 2.65
C ALA A 135 -2.31 -9.97 2.04
N PRO A 136 -3.28 -10.81 1.63
CA PRO A 136 -3.00 -12.14 1.10
C PRO A 136 -2.21 -12.05 -0.23
N GLU A 137 -1.26 -12.95 -0.41
CA GLU A 137 -0.46 -13.01 -1.65
C GLU A 137 -1.28 -13.57 -2.82
N LYS A 138 -1.99 -14.68 -2.59
CA LYS A 138 -2.72 -15.49 -3.58
C LYS A 138 -4.14 -15.74 -3.17
#